data_AF-A0A521XET4-F1
#
_entry.id   AF-A0A521XET4-F1
#
_cell.length_a   1.000
_cell.length_b   1.000
_cell.length_c   1.000
_cell.angle_alpha   90.00
_cell.angle_beta   90.00
_cell.angle_gamma   90.00
#
_symmetry.space_group_name_H-M   'P 1'
#
loop_
_entity.id
_entity.type
_entity.pdbx_description
1 polymer ?
#
loop_
_entity_poly.entity_id
_entity_poly.type
_entity_poly.pdbx_seq_one_letter_code
_entity_poly.pdbx_strand_id
1 'polypeptide(L)'
;MYVPKHNQLEDRTALPAYMRAYSFAALARAEEIRANLPRTSVPKMLGSSEEEKRFIRYWLPDNAQRQLYCLRQAIRKESEPMLRNVAWAAFSALIIAKATSVSYAIDIPRSRPHKNEDREIDSPFDLWNRRFTQVVNRLPLYASMARALLINVDPTPCKLPMVE
;
A
#
# COMPACT_ATOMS: atom_id res chain seq x y z
N MET A 1 -10.19 -14.84 -9.06
CA MET A 1 -9.52 -14.01 -10.09
C MET A 1 -8.06 -14.43 -10.19
N TYR A 2 -7.59 -14.78 -11.40
CA TYR A 2 -6.17 -15.07 -11.68
C TYR A 2 -5.39 -13.76 -11.81
N VAL A 3 -4.22 -13.67 -11.18
CA VAL A 3 -3.34 -12.49 -11.16
C VAL A 3 -2.01 -12.93 -11.80
N PRO A 4 -1.72 -12.58 -13.08
CA PRO A 4 -0.56 -13.09 -13.84
C PRO A 4 0.80 -12.70 -13.24
N LYS A 5 1.77 -13.62 -13.10
CA LYS A 5 3.07 -13.29 -12.49
C LYS A 5 3.85 -12.23 -13.31
N HIS A 6 4.58 -11.34 -12.61
CA HIS A 6 5.31 -10.19 -13.19
C HIS A 6 6.29 -10.58 -14.31
N ASN A 7 6.89 -11.76 -14.23
CA ASN A 7 7.82 -12.29 -15.22
C ASN A 7 7.17 -12.66 -16.58
N GLN A 8 5.84 -12.53 -16.72
CA GLN A 8 5.12 -12.73 -17.99
C GLN A 8 4.52 -11.43 -18.56
N LEU A 9 4.76 -10.29 -17.91
CA LEU A 9 4.22 -8.99 -18.32
C LEU A 9 5.33 -8.15 -18.98
N GLU A 10 5.71 -8.50 -20.21
CA GLU A 10 6.61 -7.68 -21.02
C GLU A 10 5.94 -6.38 -21.53
N ASP A 11 4.60 -6.32 -21.48
CA ASP A 11 3.83 -5.16 -21.91
C ASP A 11 3.68 -4.10 -20.80
N ARG A 12 4.27 -2.93 -21.06
CA ARG A 12 4.31 -1.73 -20.21
C ARG A 12 2.92 -1.17 -19.90
N THR A 13 1.90 -1.46 -20.71
CA THR A 13 0.51 -1.05 -20.47
C THR A 13 -0.24 -2.00 -19.56
N ALA A 14 0.21 -3.25 -19.46
CA ALA A 14 -0.43 -4.29 -18.66
C ALA A 14 -0.06 -4.20 -17.17
N LEU A 15 1.09 -3.59 -16.81
CA LEU A 15 1.56 -3.51 -15.43
C LEU A 15 0.61 -2.71 -14.49
N PRO A 16 0.10 -1.52 -14.84
CA PRO A 16 -0.89 -0.84 -14.02
C PRO A 16 -2.24 -1.58 -13.92
N ALA A 17 -2.63 -2.32 -14.97
CA ALA A 17 -3.83 -3.16 -14.93
C ALA A 17 -3.63 -4.35 -14.00
N TYR A 18 -2.46 -4.97 -14.05
CA TYR A 18 -2.05 -6.05 -13.14
C TYR A 18 -2.05 -5.60 -11.68
N MET A 19 -1.43 -4.46 -11.38
CA MET A 19 -1.42 -3.90 -10.03
C MET A 19 -2.84 -3.60 -9.52
N ARG A 20 -3.73 -3.10 -10.39
CA ARG A 20 -5.14 -2.88 -10.05
C ARG A 20 -5.90 -4.18 -9.82
N ALA A 21 -5.70 -5.21 -10.64
CA ALA A 21 -6.30 -6.53 -10.40
C ALA A 21 -5.87 -7.11 -9.04
N TYR A 22 -4.60 -6.94 -8.69
CA TYR A 22 -4.09 -7.30 -7.37
C TYR A 22 -4.80 -6.54 -6.24
N SER A 23 -5.14 -5.26 -6.39
CA SER A 23 -5.82 -4.51 -5.33
C SER A 23 -7.17 -5.14 -4.94
N PHE A 24 -7.95 -5.59 -5.92
CA PHE A 24 -9.21 -6.32 -5.67
C PHE A 24 -8.96 -7.67 -5.01
N ALA A 25 -7.93 -8.41 -5.44
CA ALA A 25 -7.58 -9.68 -4.81
C ALA A 25 -7.13 -9.50 -3.35
N ALA A 26 -6.36 -8.45 -3.04
CA ALA A 26 -5.95 -8.12 -1.69
C ALA A 26 -7.14 -7.74 -0.80
N LEU A 27 -8.13 -7.01 -1.35
CA LEU A 27 -9.36 -6.67 -0.63
C LEU A 27 -10.20 -7.91 -0.31
N ALA A 28 -10.43 -8.78 -1.29
CA ALA A 28 -11.18 -10.03 -1.08
C ALA A 28 -10.54 -10.90 0.02
N ARG A 29 -9.21 -11.06 0.00
CA ARG A 29 -8.48 -11.75 1.07
C ARG A 29 -8.64 -11.08 2.43
N ALA A 30 -8.65 -9.74 2.47
CA ALA A 30 -8.86 -8.99 3.70
C ALA A 30 -10.29 -9.19 4.26
N GLU A 31 -11.30 -9.26 3.39
CA GLU A 31 -12.69 -9.57 3.79
C GLU A 31 -12.83 -10.99 4.34
N GLU A 32 -12.19 -11.98 3.72
CA GLU A 32 -12.13 -13.36 4.23
C GLU A 32 -11.48 -13.42 5.63
N ILE A 33 -10.37 -12.68 5.83
CA ILE A 33 -9.74 -12.56 7.15
C ILE A 33 -10.69 -11.88 8.13
N ARG A 34 -11.41 -10.85 7.69
CA ARG A 34 -12.35 -10.07 8.53
C ARG A 34 -13.52 -10.91 9.02
N ALA A 35 -14.03 -11.81 8.19
CA ALA A 35 -15.12 -12.73 8.52
C ALA A 35 -14.72 -13.72 9.64
N ASN A 36 -13.44 -14.11 9.67
CA ASN A 36 -12.89 -15.04 10.66
C ASN A 36 -12.16 -14.34 11.82
N LEU A 37 -12.16 -13.01 11.86
CA LEU A 37 -11.41 -12.24 12.84
C LEU A 37 -12.08 -12.31 14.22
N PRO A 38 -11.38 -12.72 15.29
CA PRO A 38 -11.97 -12.80 16.62
C PRO A 38 -12.51 -11.44 17.10
N ARG A 39 -13.47 -11.47 18.03
CA ARG A 39 -14.07 -10.24 18.60
C ARG A 39 -13.13 -9.45 19.53
N THR A 40 -11.91 -9.95 19.74
CA THR A 40 -10.85 -9.26 20.48
C THR A 40 -10.51 -7.91 19.84
N SER A 41 -10.02 -6.96 20.65
CA SER A 41 -9.55 -5.68 20.13
C SER A 41 -8.26 -5.85 19.33
N VAL A 42 -8.15 -5.16 18.19
CA VAL A 42 -6.98 -5.24 17.30
C VAL A 42 -5.68 -4.93 18.01
N PRO A 43 -5.57 -3.89 18.88
CA PRO A 43 -4.32 -3.59 19.56
C PRO A 43 -3.79 -4.76 20.40
N LYS A 44 -4.67 -5.62 20.95
CA LYS A 44 -4.26 -6.82 21.70
C LYS A 44 -3.72 -7.93 20.78
N MET A 45 -4.13 -7.96 19.51
CA MET A 45 -3.63 -8.90 18.50
C MET A 45 -2.27 -8.45 17.93
N LEU A 46 -1.84 -7.22 18.21
CA LEU A 46 -0.56 -6.70 17.76
C LEU A 46 0.54 -7.04 18.77
N GLY A 47 1.65 -7.59 18.28
CA GLY A 47 2.92 -7.71 19.02
C GLY A 47 3.66 -6.38 19.17
N SER A 48 2.92 -5.27 19.33
CA SER A 48 3.39 -3.90 19.42
C SER A 48 3.55 -3.45 20.89
N SER A 49 4.24 -2.34 21.12
CA SER A 49 4.36 -1.74 22.45
C SER A 49 3.01 -1.21 22.96
N GLU A 50 2.88 -1.02 24.27
CA GLU A 50 1.65 -0.43 24.83
C GLU A 50 1.43 1.02 24.37
N GLU A 51 2.49 1.74 24.05
CA GLU A 51 2.40 3.09 23.49
C GLU A 51 1.81 3.07 22.08
N GLU A 52 2.28 2.20 21.20
CA GLU A 52 1.73 2.02 19.86
C GLU A 52 0.26 1.58 19.90
N LYS A 53 -0.07 0.68 20.84
CA LYS A 53 -1.45 0.25 21.06
C LYS A 53 -2.35 1.39 21.54
N ARG A 54 -1.83 2.28 22.42
CA ARG A 54 -2.55 3.50 22.85
C ARG A 54 -2.75 4.45 21.67
N PHE A 55 -1.71 4.65 20.85
CA PHE A 55 -1.79 5.47 19.65
C PHE A 55 -2.91 5.00 18.71
N ILE A 56 -2.98 3.69 18.43
CA ILE A 56 -4.00 3.10 17.57
C ILE A 56 -5.41 3.31 18.14
N ARG A 57 -5.62 3.03 19.44
CA ARG A 57 -6.91 3.27 20.10
C ARG A 57 -7.32 4.74 20.06
N TYR A 58 -6.35 5.63 20.17
CA TYR A 58 -6.60 7.05 20.22
C TYR A 58 -7.01 7.60 18.85
N TRP A 59 -6.32 7.22 17.77
CA TRP A 59 -6.54 7.84 16.46
C TRP A 59 -7.51 7.10 15.54
N LEU A 60 -7.75 5.81 15.75
CA LEU A 60 -8.54 4.99 14.81
C LEU A 60 -9.81 4.44 15.46
N PRO A 61 -10.98 4.54 14.81
CA PRO A 61 -12.18 3.85 15.27
C PRO A 61 -12.02 2.33 15.17
N ASP A 62 -12.73 1.59 16.01
CA ASP A 62 -12.62 0.14 16.11
C ASP A 62 -12.86 -0.60 14.78
N ASN A 63 -13.81 -0.12 13.97
CA ASN A 63 -14.04 -0.72 12.65
C ASN A 63 -12.85 -0.50 11.72
N ALA A 64 -12.32 0.73 11.65
CA ALA A 64 -11.14 1.03 10.85
C ALA A 64 -9.91 0.24 11.32
N GLN A 65 -9.69 0.11 12.62
CA GLN A 65 -8.61 -0.73 13.17
C GLN A 65 -8.72 -2.17 12.65
N ARG A 66 -9.93 -2.77 12.65
CA ARG A 66 -10.16 -4.16 12.20
C ARG A 66 -9.93 -4.31 10.70
N GLN A 67 -10.44 -3.40 9.89
CA GLN A 67 -10.24 -3.44 8.45
C GLN A 67 -8.78 -3.20 8.05
N LEU A 68 -8.11 -2.21 8.65
CA LEU A 68 -6.67 -1.97 8.44
C LEU A 68 -5.83 -3.18 8.87
N TYR A 69 -6.17 -3.84 9.98
CA TYR A 69 -5.51 -5.08 10.38
C TYR A 69 -5.66 -6.18 9.32
N CYS A 70 -6.85 -6.35 8.76
CA CYS A 70 -7.10 -7.38 7.74
C CYS A 70 -6.33 -7.07 6.44
N LEU A 71 -6.33 -5.81 5.98
CA LEU A 71 -5.51 -5.37 4.85
C LEU A 71 -4.03 -5.63 5.12
N ARG A 72 -3.51 -5.24 6.29
CA ARG A 72 -2.13 -5.51 6.70
C ARG A 72 -1.79 -6.99 6.58
N GLN A 73 -2.65 -7.88 7.05
CA GLN A 73 -2.42 -9.32 7.00
C GLN A 73 -2.49 -9.88 5.56
N ALA A 74 -3.38 -9.37 4.72
CA ALA A 74 -3.44 -9.72 3.31
C ALA A 74 -2.17 -9.29 2.56
N ILE A 75 -1.67 -8.08 2.81
CA ILE A 75 -0.45 -7.53 2.20
C ILE A 75 0.80 -8.31 2.65
N ARG A 76 0.88 -8.68 3.93
CA ARG A 76 2.01 -9.48 4.46
C ARG A 76 2.15 -10.84 3.79
N LYS A 77 1.04 -11.44 3.35
CA LYS A 77 1.02 -12.73 2.66
C LYS A 77 1.37 -12.63 1.17
N GLU A 78 1.50 -11.42 0.62
CA GLU A 78 1.85 -11.24 -0.79
C GLU A 78 3.31 -11.66 -1.02
N SER A 79 3.47 -12.60 -1.97
CA SER A 79 4.77 -13.16 -2.35
C SER A 79 5.54 -12.23 -3.27
N GLU A 80 4.86 -11.49 -4.14
CA GLU A 80 5.49 -10.61 -5.12
C GLU A 80 5.97 -9.30 -4.46
N PRO A 81 7.28 -9.07 -4.31
CA PRO A 81 7.80 -7.93 -3.55
C PRO A 81 7.36 -6.58 -4.11
N MET A 82 7.26 -6.45 -5.44
CA MET A 82 6.81 -5.22 -6.09
C MET A 82 5.37 -4.89 -5.67
N LEU A 83 4.44 -5.84 -5.82
CA LEU A 83 3.04 -5.65 -5.44
C LEU A 83 2.88 -5.36 -3.95
N ARG A 84 3.65 -6.06 -3.11
CA ARG A 84 3.68 -5.84 -1.67
C ARG A 84 4.11 -4.41 -1.32
N ASN A 85 5.15 -3.89 -1.97
CA ASN A 85 5.63 -2.52 -1.74
C ASN A 85 4.62 -1.46 -2.17
N VAL A 86 4.00 -1.64 -3.34
CA VAL A 86 2.93 -0.74 -3.81
C VAL A 86 1.73 -0.79 -2.86
N ALA A 87 1.36 -1.98 -2.38
CA ALA A 87 0.32 -2.13 -1.37
C ALA A 87 0.65 -1.44 -0.05
N TRP A 88 1.89 -1.52 0.45
CA TRP A 88 2.29 -0.78 1.65
C TRP A 88 2.23 0.73 1.45
N ALA A 89 2.62 1.23 0.27
CA ALA A 89 2.47 2.64 -0.05
C ALA A 89 0.99 3.08 -0.06
N ALA A 90 0.11 2.28 -0.68
CA ALA A 90 -1.34 2.51 -0.68
C ALA A 90 -1.94 2.44 0.73
N PHE A 91 -1.51 1.48 1.54
CA PHE A 91 -1.93 1.31 2.93
C PHE A 91 -1.55 2.51 3.80
N SER A 92 -0.31 2.99 3.70
CA SER A 92 0.13 4.21 4.39
C SER A 92 -0.64 5.44 3.91
N ALA A 93 -0.88 5.56 2.61
CA ALA A 93 -1.65 6.66 2.02
C ALA A 93 -3.13 6.66 2.45
N LEU A 94 -3.70 5.50 2.79
CA LEU A 94 -5.04 5.45 3.40
C LEU A 94 -5.04 6.10 4.80
N ILE A 95 -4.00 5.85 5.60
CA ILE A 95 -3.93 6.30 7.00
C ILE A 95 -3.63 7.81 7.08
N ILE A 96 -2.76 8.33 6.21
CA ILE A 96 -2.26 9.72 6.28
C ILE A 96 -3.15 10.72 5.50
N ALA A 97 -4.22 10.26 4.85
CA ALA A 97 -5.03 11.09 3.95
C ALA A 97 -5.71 12.28 4.65
N LYS A 98 -5.64 13.47 4.01
CA LYS A 98 -6.14 14.74 4.55
C LYS A 98 -7.66 14.94 4.46
N ALA A 99 -8.30 14.43 3.41
CA ALA A 99 -9.72 14.68 3.12
C ALA A 99 -10.60 13.47 3.49
N THR A 100 -10.50 12.38 2.73
CA THR A 100 -11.10 11.09 3.07
C THR A 100 -10.17 10.34 4.01
N SER A 101 -10.56 10.18 5.28
CA SER A 101 -9.71 9.62 6.33
C SER A 101 -10.38 8.45 7.01
N VAL A 102 -9.56 7.45 7.30
CA VAL A 102 -9.90 6.27 8.11
C VAL A 102 -9.66 6.50 9.59
N SER A 103 -9.32 7.74 9.99
CA SER A 103 -8.88 8.13 11.33
C SER A 103 -9.57 9.41 11.82
N TYR A 104 -9.62 9.57 13.15
CA TYR A 104 -10.12 10.77 13.83
C TYR A 104 -9.22 12.00 13.65
N ALA A 105 -8.07 11.86 13.00
CA ALA A 105 -7.13 12.95 12.81
C ALA A 105 -7.67 13.98 11.81
N ILE A 106 -7.63 15.25 12.18
CA ILE A 106 -7.91 16.39 11.32
C ILE A 106 -6.65 17.24 11.19
N ASP A 107 -6.29 17.54 9.93
CA ASP A 107 -5.19 18.44 9.60
C ASP A 107 -5.72 19.87 9.51
N ILE A 108 -5.48 20.66 10.56
CA ILE A 108 -5.85 22.08 10.61
C ILE A 108 -4.61 22.92 10.25
N PRO A 109 -4.70 23.86 9.29
CA PRO A 109 -3.55 24.65 8.85
C PRO A 109 -2.77 25.26 10.01
N ARG A 110 -1.43 25.10 9.96
CA ARG A 110 -0.48 25.67 10.93
C ARG A 110 -0.69 25.19 12.38
N SER A 111 -1.29 24.02 12.59
CA SER A 111 -1.41 23.41 13.92
C SER A 111 -1.10 21.91 13.89
N ARG A 112 -0.93 21.30 15.06
CA ARG A 112 -0.74 19.85 15.16
C ARG A 112 -2.05 19.12 14.81
N PRO A 113 -2.00 17.84 14.40
CA PRO A 113 -3.21 17.07 14.15
C PRO A 113 -4.13 17.08 15.38
N HIS A 114 -5.41 17.37 15.17
CA HIS A 114 -6.44 17.36 16.21
C HIS A 114 -7.29 16.11 16.08
N LYS A 115 -7.81 15.62 17.20
CA LYS A 115 -8.74 14.50 17.23
C LYS A 115 -10.18 15.02 17.20
N ASN A 116 -10.96 14.55 16.24
CA ASN A 116 -12.41 14.77 16.20
C ASN A 116 -13.09 13.40 16.10
N GLU A 117 -13.87 13.03 17.10
CA GLU A 117 -14.60 11.74 17.13
C GLU A 117 -15.95 11.81 16.42
N ASP A 118 -16.51 13.01 16.28
CA ASP A 118 -17.83 13.25 15.68
C ASP A 118 -17.78 13.29 14.14
N ARG A 119 -16.58 13.28 13.55
CA ARG A 119 -16.44 13.26 12.10
C ARG A 119 -16.90 11.92 11.53
N GLU A 120 -17.42 11.97 10.32
CA GLU A 120 -17.62 10.76 9.53
C GLU A 120 -16.27 10.12 9.18
N ILE A 121 -16.19 8.80 9.36
CA ILE A 121 -15.02 7.99 9.07
C ILE A 121 -15.35 7.04 7.93
N ASP A 122 -14.64 7.21 6.82
CA ASP A 122 -14.75 6.33 5.67
C ASP A 122 -14.19 4.93 6.02
N SER A 123 -14.82 3.90 5.49
CA SER A 123 -14.32 2.53 5.61
C SER A 123 -12.99 2.37 4.85
N PRO A 124 -11.92 1.84 5.50
CA PRO A 124 -10.71 1.42 4.80
C PRO A 124 -10.94 0.49 3.60
N PHE A 125 -11.91 -0.42 3.68
CA PHE A 125 -12.23 -1.35 2.59
C PHE A 125 -12.81 -0.61 1.39
N ASP A 126 -13.77 0.29 1.60
CA ASP A 126 -14.38 1.08 0.52
C ASP A 126 -13.37 2.00 -0.16
N LEU A 127 -12.43 2.56 0.60
CA LEU A 127 -11.40 3.45 0.06
C LEU A 127 -10.23 2.73 -0.62
N TRP A 128 -10.02 1.43 -0.35
CA TRP A 128 -8.79 0.71 -0.72
C TRP A 128 -8.50 0.79 -2.22
N ASN A 129 -9.40 0.31 -3.08
CA ASN A 129 -9.17 0.25 -4.52
C ASN A 129 -8.95 1.63 -5.15
N ARG A 130 -9.70 2.63 -4.66
CA ARG A 130 -9.54 4.03 -5.09
C ARG A 130 -8.15 4.55 -4.72
N ARG A 131 -7.73 4.37 -3.47
CA ARG A 131 -6.42 4.86 -3.00
C ARG A 131 -5.27 4.12 -3.67
N PHE A 132 -5.39 2.81 -3.84
CA PHE A 132 -4.41 1.99 -4.53
C PHE A 132 -4.21 2.46 -5.97
N THR A 133 -5.31 2.70 -6.70
CA THR A 133 -5.27 3.24 -8.06
C THR A 133 -4.59 4.61 -8.10
N GLN A 134 -4.87 5.49 -7.14
CA GLN A 134 -4.19 6.80 -7.05
C GLN A 134 -2.68 6.66 -6.84
N VAL A 135 -2.25 5.70 -6.03
CA VAL A 135 -0.82 5.42 -5.83
C VAL A 135 -0.20 4.90 -7.12
N VAL A 136 -0.80 3.90 -7.76
CA VAL A 136 -0.31 3.32 -9.03
C VAL A 136 -0.17 4.41 -10.11
N ASN A 137 -1.17 5.29 -10.25
CA ASN A 137 -1.13 6.39 -11.23
C ASN A 137 -0.04 7.42 -10.96
N ARG A 138 0.47 7.50 -9.72
CA ARG A 138 1.54 8.43 -9.31
C ARG A 138 2.91 7.77 -9.25
N LEU A 139 2.99 6.44 -9.36
CA LEU A 139 4.27 5.76 -9.38
C LEU A 139 5.05 6.22 -10.62
N PRO A 140 6.33 6.55 -10.47
CA PRO A 140 7.20 6.85 -11.60
C PRO A 140 7.60 5.53 -12.29
N LEU A 141 6.61 4.74 -12.73
CA LEU A 141 6.82 3.45 -13.42
C LEU A 141 7.65 3.62 -14.70
N TYR A 142 7.81 4.86 -15.18
CA TYR A 142 8.57 5.21 -16.37
C TYR A 142 9.97 5.77 -16.10
N ALA A 143 10.25 6.35 -14.93
CA ALA A 143 11.52 7.07 -14.70
C ALA A 143 12.60 6.25 -13.99
N SER A 144 12.22 5.32 -13.11
CA SER A 144 13.21 4.53 -12.34
C SER A 144 13.78 3.34 -13.12
N MET A 145 13.01 2.70 -14.00
CA MET A 145 13.51 1.61 -14.85
C MET A 145 14.39 2.12 -16.00
N ALA A 146 14.10 3.29 -16.57
CA ALA A 146 15.01 3.94 -17.52
C ALA A 146 16.38 4.21 -16.87
N ARG A 147 16.40 4.62 -15.60
CA ARG A 147 17.65 4.75 -14.82
C ARG A 147 18.32 3.41 -14.54
N ALA A 148 17.58 2.36 -14.18
CA ALA A 148 18.15 1.04 -13.92
C ALA A 148 18.74 0.38 -15.19
N LEU A 149 18.16 0.63 -16.36
CA LEU A 149 18.70 0.18 -17.66
C LEU A 149 19.90 1.02 -18.13
N LEU A 150 19.95 2.32 -17.79
CA LEU A 150 21.09 3.19 -18.13
C LEU A 150 22.30 3.05 -17.20
N ILE A 151 22.15 2.41 -16.03
CA ILE A 151 23.26 2.15 -15.09
C ILE A 151 24.00 0.83 -15.38
N ASN A 152 23.41 -0.07 -16.19
CA ASN A 152 24.03 -1.35 -16.58
C ASN A 152 24.67 -1.35 -17.98
N VAL A 153 24.85 -0.17 -18.60
CA VAL A 153 25.73 -0.05 -19.76
C VAL A 153 27.10 0.37 -19.26
N ASP A 154 27.96 -0.62 -19.00
CA ASP A 154 29.38 -0.40 -18.80
C ASP A 154 29.93 0.39 -20.00
N PRO A 155 30.54 1.58 -19.81
CA PRO A 155 31.32 2.20 -20.85
C PRO A 155 32.68 1.49 -20.85
N THR A 156 32.75 0.24 -21.28
CA THR A 156 34.04 -0.34 -21.63
C THR A 156 34.48 0.34 -22.92
N PRO A 157 35.59 1.12 -22.95
CA PRO A 157 36.13 1.57 -24.21
C PRO A 157 36.67 0.32 -24.91
N CYS A 158 35.98 -0.10 -25.96
CA CYS A 158 36.46 -1.11 -26.89
C CYS A 158 37.76 -0.58 -27.51
N LYS A 159 38.90 -0.95 -26.92
CA LYS A 159 40.20 -0.80 -27.58
C LYS A 159 40.19 -1.76 -28.75
N LEU A 160 39.93 -1.23 -29.95
CA LEU A 160 40.23 -1.91 -31.19
C LEU A 160 41.75 -2.18 -31.23
N PRO A 161 42.21 -3.40 -31.50
CA PRO A 161 43.60 -3.62 -31.85
C PRO A 161 43.86 -2.93 -33.19
N MET A 162 44.73 -1.92 -33.18
CA MET A 162 45.34 -1.40 -34.40
C MET A 162 46.20 -2.52 -34.96
N VAL A 163 45.80 -3.03 -36.12
CA VAL A 163 46.63 -3.90 -36.97
C VAL A 163 47.41 -3.00 -37.91
N GLU A 164 48.73 -3.18 -37.86
CA GLU A 164 49.83 -2.64 -38.69
C GLU A 164 50.22 -1.16 -38.53
#